data_AF-A0A7Z0ZTY9-F1
#
_entry.id   AF-A0A7Z0ZTY9-F1
#
_cell.length_a   1.000
_cell.length_b   1.000
_cell.length_c   1.000
_cell.angle_alpha   90.00
_cell.angle_beta   90.00
_cell.angle_gamma   90.00
#
_symmetry.space_group_name_H-M   'P 1'
#
loop_
_entity.id
_entity.type
_entity.pdbx_description
1 polymer ?
#
loop_
_entity_poly.entity_id
_entity_poly.type
_entity_poly.pdbx_seq_one_letter_code
_entity_poly.pdbx_strand_id
1 'polypeptide(L)'
;MTNSERLSENPAWGGAGKHAWFSHNRLGMFIHWGLYALGARHEWLKNREELTDEHYQRYFDNFDPDLYDPKEWARRARLAGMKYVVVTTKHHEGFCLWDSKVTDYKAPNTPCGMDLLTPLVEAFRAEGLKIGFYYSLLDWHHPDFPIDLHHPLRNHPEAKALNAGRNVANYAAYMREQVRELLTGFGRVDIIWFDFSYPGPAREYRGLPGKGRADWQSERLVELARELQPEIIINNRLDLPPGTLPDITTPEQYTPRVAPALASQGVLWEACHTFSGSWGYHRDEDSWKSPEQIIQLLIDSVALGGNLLMNVGPTGRGTFDARAIEALEVYQNWMAVNARAIYGAGPSELPAPAGCRYTQRGNRLYLHVYNWPYRHIHIEGIADRIAYVQFLHDASEIHWVTHTRDVDPNVGVMVPEGIVMLELPVRRPDVTVPVIEIVLKA
;
A
#
# COMPACT_ATOMS: atom_id res chain seq x y z
N MET A 1 25.84 6.14 -7.22
CA MET A 1 25.28 4.82 -6.94
C MET A 1 24.26 4.44 -8.00
N THR A 2 24.62 3.46 -8.82
CA THR A 2 23.73 2.72 -9.72
C THR A 2 22.64 1.98 -8.94
N ASN A 3 21.59 1.50 -9.61
CA ASN A 3 20.56 0.68 -8.94
C ASN A 3 21.16 -0.60 -8.34
N SER A 4 22.12 -1.22 -9.04
CA SER A 4 22.83 -2.44 -8.58
C SER A 4 23.56 -2.22 -7.25
N GLU A 5 24.30 -1.11 -7.10
CA GLU A 5 25.03 -0.80 -5.85
C GLU A 5 24.12 -0.56 -4.63
N ARG A 6 22.88 -0.07 -4.83
CA ARG A 6 21.92 0.12 -3.71
C ARG A 6 21.15 -1.14 -3.34
N LEU A 7 21.11 -2.12 -4.24
CA LEU A 7 20.41 -3.39 -4.04
C LEU A 7 21.25 -4.36 -3.21
N SER A 8 22.56 -4.39 -3.44
CA SER A 8 23.51 -5.24 -2.70
C SER A 8 23.75 -4.76 -1.26
N GLU A 9 23.59 -3.46 -0.99
CA GLU A 9 23.83 -2.85 0.34
C GLU A 9 22.58 -2.70 1.21
N ASN A 10 21.39 -3.11 0.76
CA ASN A 10 20.17 -2.97 1.57
C ASN A 10 19.91 -4.26 2.38
N PRO A 11 20.25 -4.30 3.69
CA PRO A 11 20.02 -5.46 4.55
C PRO A 11 18.54 -5.85 4.70
N ALA A 12 17.62 -4.99 4.26
CA ALA A 12 16.18 -5.24 4.31
C ALA A 12 15.67 -6.26 3.27
N TRP A 13 16.48 -6.59 2.25
CA TRP A 13 16.12 -7.57 1.21
C TRP A 13 16.38 -9.02 1.60
N GLY A 14 17.31 -9.27 2.52
CA GLY A 14 17.85 -10.60 2.81
C GLY A 14 16.92 -11.54 3.59
N GLY A 15 15.65 -11.18 3.82
CA GLY A 15 14.69 -12.01 4.53
C GLY A 15 15.07 -12.33 5.98
N ALA A 16 16.00 -11.56 6.57
CA ALA A 16 16.46 -11.72 7.95
C ALA A 16 15.95 -10.56 8.82
N GLY A 17 15.56 -10.88 10.05
CA GLY A 17 15.08 -9.91 11.04
C GLY A 17 13.56 -9.91 11.24
N LYS A 18 13.10 -9.15 12.24
CA LYS A 18 11.70 -9.17 12.73
C LYS A 18 10.64 -8.79 11.69
N HIS A 19 11.01 -8.11 10.60
CA HIS A 19 10.09 -7.72 9.51
C HIS A 19 10.25 -8.55 8.23
N ALA A 20 10.94 -9.70 8.27
CA ALA A 20 11.16 -10.55 7.10
C ALA A 20 9.85 -10.94 6.37
N TRP A 21 8.77 -11.14 7.14
CA TRP A 21 7.45 -11.42 6.58
C TRP A 21 6.98 -10.33 5.61
N PHE A 22 7.31 -9.06 5.88
CA PHE A 22 6.85 -7.91 5.12
C PHE A 22 7.44 -7.95 3.71
N SER A 23 8.77 -8.11 3.63
CA SER A 23 9.49 -8.30 2.36
C SER A 23 9.08 -9.59 1.64
N HIS A 24 8.67 -10.65 2.36
CA HIS A 24 8.17 -11.87 1.71
C HIS A 24 6.80 -11.65 1.07
N ASN A 25 5.90 -10.97 1.79
CA ASN A 25 4.47 -10.92 1.49
C ASN A 25 4.09 -9.99 0.33
N ARG A 26 4.82 -8.88 0.15
CA ARG A 26 4.72 -7.92 -0.97
C ARG A 26 3.38 -7.19 -1.18
N LEU A 27 2.25 -7.86 -1.14
CA LEU A 27 0.94 -7.32 -1.51
C LEU A 27 -0.02 -7.27 -0.32
N GLY A 28 -0.58 -6.10 -0.06
CA GLY A 28 -1.56 -5.85 1.00
C GLY A 28 -2.82 -5.13 0.52
N MET A 29 -3.87 -5.20 1.34
CA MET A 29 -5.12 -4.47 1.16
C MET A 29 -5.14 -3.22 2.05
N PHE A 30 -5.40 -2.05 1.49
CA PHE A 30 -5.83 -0.89 2.27
C PHE A 30 -7.37 -0.84 2.29
N ILE A 31 -7.96 -0.48 3.42
CA ILE A 31 -9.39 -0.20 3.53
C ILE A 31 -9.59 1.19 4.11
N HIS A 32 -10.22 2.08 3.33
CA HIS A 32 -10.68 3.38 3.81
C HIS A 32 -12.21 3.38 3.92
N TRP A 33 -12.68 3.26 5.16
CA TRP A 33 -14.09 3.24 5.48
C TRP A 33 -14.42 4.09 6.71
N GLY A 34 -15.56 4.77 6.67
CA GLY A 34 -15.99 5.75 7.66
C GLY A 34 -17.25 6.48 7.19
N LEU A 35 -17.62 7.56 7.87
CA LEU A 35 -18.87 8.29 7.60
C LEU A 35 -18.86 8.93 6.20
N TYR A 36 -17.68 9.32 5.72
CA TYR A 36 -17.49 9.81 4.35
C TYR A 36 -18.00 8.85 3.26
N ALA A 37 -18.17 7.55 3.55
CA ALA A 37 -18.74 6.59 2.61
C ALA A 37 -20.21 6.87 2.28
N LEU A 38 -20.98 7.50 3.19
CA LEU A 38 -22.35 7.97 2.89
C LEU A 38 -22.31 9.22 2.00
N GLY A 39 -21.34 10.09 2.23
CA GLY A 39 -21.08 11.24 1.37
C GLY A 39 -20.70 10.83 -0.05
N ALA A 40 -20.04 9.68 -0.19
CA ALA A 40 -19.72 9.00 -1.44
C ALA A 40 -18.98 9.87 -2.47
N ARG A 41 -18.13 10.79 -1.99
CA ARG A 41 -17.38 11.75 -2.81
C ARG A 41 -16.07 12.19 -2.17
N HIS A 42 -15.29 11.22 -1.68
CA HIS A 42 -13.95 11.37 -1.06
C HIS A 42 -13.96 11.50 0.48
N GLU A 43 -12.94 10.95 1.13
CA GLU A 43 -12.74 10.98 2.59
C GLU A 43 -12.38 12.36 3.16
N TRP A 44 -11.94 13.27 2.28
CA TRP A 44 -11.68 14.68 2.58
C TRP A 44 -12.92 15.57 2.39
N LEU A 45 -14.09 15.00 2.16
CA LEU A 45 -15.36 15.70 2.00
C LEU A 45 -15.55 16.82 3.03
N LYS A 46 -15.35 16.53 4.33
CA LYS A 46 -15.53 17.52 5.42
C LYS A 46 -14.64 18.74 5.22
N ASN A 47 -13.39 18.55 4.81
CA ASN A 47 -12.45 19.61 4.51
C ASN A 47 -12.76 20.36 3.20
N ARG A 48 -13.02 19.63 2.11
CA ARG A 48 -13.19 20.18 0.76
C ARG A 48 -14.44 21.04 0.64
N GLU A 49 -15.51 20.65 1.33
CA GLU A 49 -16.78 21.37 1.39
C GLU A 49 -16.91 22.26 2.63
N GLU A 50 -15.86 22.35 3.45
CA GLU A 50 -15.81 23.19 4.66
C GLU A 50 -17.01 22.93 5.60
N LEU A 51 -17.38 21.66 5.75
CA LEU A 51 -18.54 21.26 6.55
C LEU A 51 -18.25 21.42 8.04
N THR A 52 -19.17 22.06 8.74
CA THR A 52 -19.22 22.11 10.21
C THR A 52 -19.56 20.74 10.78
N ASP A 53 -19.32 20.52 12.07
CA ASP A 53 -19.74 19.29 12.76
C ASP A 53 -21.24 19.07 12.65
N GLU A 54 -22.06 20.12 12.83
CA GLU A 54 -23.51 20.07 12.65
C GLU A 54 -23.93 19.57 11.26
N HIS A 55 -23.30 20.07 10.18
CA HIS A 55 -23.60 19.60 8.83
C HIS A 55 -23.05 18.20 8.54
N TYR A 56 -22.02 17.77 9.24
CA TYR A 56 -21.45 16.43 9.08
C TYR A 56 -22.19 15.37 9.90
N GLN A 57 -22.86 15.78 10.99
CA GLN A 57 -23.62 14.94 11.91
C GLN A 57 -24.66 14.07 11.21
N ARG A 58 -25.27 14.55 10.11
CA ARG A 58 -26.19 13.75 9.29
C ARG A 58 -25.59 12.42 8.82
N TYR A 59 -24.28 12.33 8.61
CA TYR A 59 -23.65 11.07 8.21
C TYR A 59 -23.54 10.12 9.41
N PHE A 60 -23.21 10.64 10.59
CA PHE A 60 -23.21 9.87 11.84
C PHE A 60 -24.61 9.33 12.18
N ASP A 61 -25.63 10.18 12.09
CA ASP A 61 -27.02 9.85 12.41
C ASP A 61 -27.66 8.84 11.45
N ASN A 62 -27.04 8.60 10.29
CA ASN A 62 -27.54 7.69 9.25
C ASN A 62 -26.56 6.55 8.93
N PHE A 63 -25.46 6.41 9.68
CA PHE A 63 -24.48 5.36 9.43
C PHE A 63 -25.04 3.99 9.90
N ASP A 64 -25.56 3.23 8.94
CA ASP A 64 -26.15 1.91 9.13
C ASP A 64 -25.69 0.96 8.01
N PRO A 65 -24.50 0.34 8.14
CA PRO A 65 -23.95 -0.52 7.12
C PRO A 65 -24.58 -1.92 7.15
N ASP A 66 -25.84 -2.00 6.76
CA ASP A 66 -26.72 -3.18 6.84
C ASP A 66 -26.26 -4.40 6.00
N LEU A 67 -25.31 -4.22 5.08
CA LEU A 67 -24.71 -5.29 4.27
C LEU A 67 -23.24 -5.57 4.64
N TYR A 68 -22.78 -5.07 5.79
CA TYR A 68 -21.43 -5.30 6.27
C TYR A 68 -21.18 -6.79 6.58
N ASP A 69 -20.35 -7.42 5.74
CA ASP A 69 -19.81 -8.76 5.97
C ASP A 69 -18.28 -8.75 5.84
N PRO A 70 -17.54 -8.64 6.96
CA PRO A 70 -16.09 -8.64 6.93
C PRO A 70 -15.49 -9.97 6.49
N LYS A 71 -16.22 -11.09 6.56
CA LYS A 71 -15.74 -12.38 6.06
C LYS A 71 -15.65 -12.37 4.55
N GLU A 72 -16.61 -11.76 3.88
CA GLU A 72 -16.55 -11.59 2.43
C GLU A 72 -15.39 -10.68 2.02
N TRP A 73 -15.14 -9.59 2.77
CA TRP A 73 -14.00 -8.70 2.53
C TRP A 73 -12.67 -9.46 2.67
N ALA A 74 -12.50 -10.19 3.77
CA ALA A 74 -11.31 -11.00 4.05
C ALA A 74 -11.10 -12.10 3.00
N ARG A 75 -12.18 -12.79 2.61
CA ARG A 75 -12.15 -13.82 1.56
C ARG A 75 -11.66 -13.26 0.24
N ARG A 76 -12.17 -12.10 -0.18
CA ARG A 76 -11.74 -11.41 -1.42
C ARG A 76 -10.28 -10.99 -1.34
N ALA A 77 -9.83 -10.45 -0.21
CA ALA A 77 -8.42 -10.12 0.00
C ALA A 77 -7.51 -11.35 -0.17
N ARG A 78 -7.86 -12.47 0.48
CA ARG A 78 -7.12 -13.74 0.34
C ARG A 78 -7.10 -14.23 -1.10
N LEU A 79 -8.25 -14.24 -1.77
CA LEU A 79 -8.36 -14.69 -3.17
C LEU A 79 -7.54 -13.82 -4.12
N ALA A 80 -7.51 -12.49 -3.90
CA ALA A 80 -6.64 -11.55 -4.61
C ALA A 80 -5.14 -11.73 -4.28
N GLY A 81 -4.76 -12.65 -3.39
CA GLY A 81 -3.38 -12.87 -2.99
C GLY A 81 -2.84 -11.81 -2.03
N MET A 82 -3.68 -11.00 -1.40
CA MET A 82 -3.21 -10.08 -0.37
C MET A 82 -2.84 -10.86 0.89
N LYS A 83 -1.78 -10.44 1.57
CA LYS A 83 -1.20 -11.15 2.74
C LYS A 83 -1.31 -10.38 4.05
N TYR A 84 -1.73 -9.13 3.98
CA TYR A 84 -1.97 -8.26 5.11
C TYR A 84 -3.02 -7.22 4.74
N VAL A 85 -3.65 -6.65 5.76
CA VAL A 85 -4.62 -5.56 5.61
C VAL A 85 -4.18 -4.37 6.47
N VAL A 86 -4.41 -3.15 5.99
CA VAL A 86 -4.36 -1.92 6.78
C VAL A 86 -5.74 -1.27 6.68
N VAL A 87 -6.44 -1.11 7.81
CA VAL A 87 -7.78 -0.53 7.84
C VAL A 87 -7.80 0.80 8.59
N THR A 88 -8.55 1.79 8.09
CA THR A 88 -8.81 3.04 8.80
C THR A 88 -9.58 2.78 10.09
N THR A 89 -8.89 2.70 11.22
CA THR A 89 -9.54 2.63 12.53
C THR A 89 -10.23 3.96 12.85
N LYS A 90 -9.52 5.06 12.55
CA LYS A 90 -9.98 6.45 12.59
C LYS A 90 -9.33 7.23 11.44
N HIS A 91 -10.13 7.93 10.65
CA HIS A 91 -9.64 8.88 9.63
C HIS A 91 -9.66 10.33 10.15
N HIS A 92 -9.25 11.31 9.33
CA HIS A 92 -9.21 12.73 9.72
C HIS A 92 -10.54 13.28 10.26
N GLU A 93 -11.68 12.68 9.86
CA GLU A 93 -13.00 13.08 10.36
C GLU A 93 -13.19 12.85 11.86
N GLY A 94 -12.34 12.03 12.49
CA GLY A 94 -12.36 11.71 13.93
C GLY A 94 -13.23 10.51 14.31
N PHE A 95 -14.00 9.97 13.37
CA PHE A 95 -14.92 8.85 13.61
C PHE A 95 -14.17 7.53 13.82
N CYS A 96 -14.47 6.84 14.92
CA CYS A 96 -13.82 5.59 15.29
C CYS A 96 -14.68 4.38 14.88
N LEU A 97 -14.10 3.42 14.14
CA LEU A 97 -14.80 2.19 13.75
C LEU A 97 -14.96 1.17 14.91
N TRP A 98 -14.29 1.39 16.03
CA TRP A 98 -14.34 0.51 17.21
C TRP A 98 -15.02 1.19 18.41
N ASP A 99 -15.34 0.40 19.44
CA ASP A 99 -15.90 0.90 20.69
C ASP A 99 -14.87 1.59 21.61
N SER A 100 -14.30 2.70 21.14
CA SER A 100 -13.37 3.51 21.92
C SER A 100 -14.00 4.04 23.21
N LYS A 101 -13.26 4.01 24.32
CA LYS A 101 -13.75 4.46 25.63
C LYS A 101 -13.51 5.94 25.90
N VAL A 102 -12.77 6.61 25.01
CA VAL A 102 -12.37 8.02 25.17
C VAL A 102 -13.16 8.99 24.29
N THR A 103 -14.10 8.51 23.47
CA THR A 103 -14.97 9.35 22.64
C THR A 103 -16.34 8.71 22.41
N ASP A 104 -17.35 9.56 22.22
CA ASP A 104 -18.68 9.15 21.77
C ASP A 104 -18.84 9.19 20.23
N TYR A 105 -17.86 9.72 19.50
CA TYR A 105 -17.88 9.80 18.04
C TYR A 105 -17.34 8.52 17.40
N LYS A 106 -18.12 7.45 17.55
CA LYS A 106 -17.74 6.06 17.21
C LYS A 106 -18.91 5.25 16.66
N ALA A 107 -18.62 4.18 15.95
CA ALA A 107 -19.62 3.33 15.29
C ALA A 107 -20.72 2.78 16.21
N PRO A 108 -20.44 2.31 17.45
CA PRO A 108 -21.50 1.85 18.35
C PRO A 108 -22.56 2.90 18.71
N ASN A 109 -22.26 4.18 18.56
CA ASN A 109 -23.18 5.28 18.87
C ASN A 109 -23.96 5.78 17.63
N THR A 110 -23.82 5.12 16.49
CA THR A 110 -24.61 5.36 15.27
C THR A 110 -25.76 4.35 15.17
N PRO A 111 -26.69 4.45 14.20
CA PRO A 111 -27.72 3.42 13.98
C PRO A 111 -27.16 2.00 13.81
N CYS A 112 -25.91 1.86 13.32
CA CYS A 112 -25.18 0.59 13.26
C CYS A 112 -25.14 -0.13 14.62
N GLY A 113 -25.01 0.61 15.72
CA GLY A 113 -25.11 0.08 17.09
C GLY A 113 -24.04 -0.95 17.50
N MET A 114 -22.98 -1.13 16.70
CA MET A 114 -21.96 -2.16 16.94
C MET A 114 -20.53 -1.70 16.71
N ASP A 115 -19.59 -2.44 17.31
CA ASP A 115 -18.16 -2.36 16.96
C ASP A 115 -17.94 -3.01 15.58
N LEU A 116 -17.35 -2.26 14.65
CA LEU A 116 -17.08 -2.72 13.29
C LEU A 116 -15.67 -3.25 13.12
N LEU A 117 -14.72 -2.86 13.97
CA LEU A 117 -13.31 -3.22 13.84
C LEU A 117 -13.03 -4.63 14.35
N THR A 118 -13.61 -5.05 15.48
CA THR A 118 -13.41 -6.39 16.05
C THR A 118 -13.75 -7.50 15.06
N PRO A 119 -14.98 -7.56 14.48
CA PRO A 119 -15.32 -8.61 13.52
C PRO A 119 -14.48 -8.54 12.23
N LEU A 120 -14.01 -7.35 11.84
CA LEU A 120 -13.07 -7.19 10.72
C LEU A 120 -11.73 -7.88 11.01
N VAL A 121 -11.13 -7.56 12.15
CA VAL A 121 -9.84 -8.15 12.57
C VAL A 121 -9.94 -9.67 12.65
N GLU A 122 -11.02 -10.18 13.24
CA GLU A 122 -11.26 -11.62 13.35
C GLU A 122 -11.38 -12.29 11.98
N ALA A 123 -12.14 -11.70 11.04
CA ALA A 123 -12.31 -12.22 9.69
C ALA A 123 -11.00 -12.27 8.91
N PHE A 124 -10.24 -11.16 8.90
CA PHE A 124 -8.96 -11.10 8.19
C PHE A 124 -7.92 -12.05 8.79
N ARG A 125 -7.88 -12.17 10.12
CA ARG A 125 -6.98 -13.12 10.79
C ARG A 125 -7.38 -14.57 10.51
N ALA A 126 -8.68 -14.88 10.45
CA ALA A 126 -9.17 -16.21 10.10
C ALA A 126 -8.78 -16.62 8.68
N GLU A 127 -8.64 -15.65 7.76
CA GLU A 127 -8.13 -15.86 6.41
C GLU A 127 -6.59 -15.85 6.31
N GLY A 128 -5.90 -15.76 7.44
CA GLY A 128 -4.44 -15.81 7.53
C GLY A 128 -3.74 -14.50 7.15
N LEU A 129 -4.47 -13.38 7.05
CA LEU A 129 -3.89 -12.08 6.78
C LEU A 129 -3.35 -11.46 8.07
N LYS A 130 -2.19 -10.80 7.95
CA LYS A 130 -1.62 -9.95 9.00
C LYS A 130 -2.44 -8.67 9.15
N ILE A 131 -2.47 -8.14 10.37
CA ILE A 131 -3.39 -7.07 10.76
C ILE A 131 -2.63 -5.75 10.90
N GLY A 132 -3.12 -4.72 10.22
CA GLY A 132 -2.59 -3.37 10.29
C GLY A 132 -3.70 -2.37 10.56
N PHE A 133 -3.35 -1.35 11.34
CA PHE A 133 -4.25 -0.25 11.67
C PHE A 133 -3.72 1.05 11.11
N TYR A 134 -4.49 1.67 10.23
CA TYR A 134 -4.34 3.08 9.94
C TYR A 134 -4.96 3.89 11.07
N TYR A 135 -4.24 4.91 11.52
CA TYR A 135 -4.71 5.87 12.51
C TYR A 135 -4.33 7.27 12.10
N SER A 136 -5.32 8.15 11.96
CA SER A 136 -5.04 9.54 11.64
C SER A 136 -4.53 10.34 12.85
N LEU A 137 -3.41 11.03 12.65
CA LEU A 137 -2.89 12.05 13.56
C LEU A 137 -3.78 13.30 13.57
N LEU A 138 -4.51 13.57 12.50
CA LEU A 138 -5.50 14.64 12.42
C LEU A 138 -6.81 14.19 13.06
N ASP A 139 -7.54 15.13 13.64
CA ASP A 139 -8.88 14.89 14.16
C ASP A 139 -9.73 16.16 14.03
N TRP A 140 -10.56 16.22 13.00
CA TRP A 140 -11.43 17.35 12.70
C TRP A 140 -12.68 17.41 13.58
N HIS A 141 -12.81 16.52 14.56
CA HIS A 141 -13.94 16.47 15.48
C HIS A 141 -13.51 16.80 16.92
N HIS A 142 -12.31 16.38 17.34
CA HIS A 142 -11.85 16.57 18.72
C HIS A 142 -11.75 18.07 19.08
N PRO A 143 -12.35 18.52 20.21
CA PRO A 143 -12.40 19.95 20.56
C PRO A 143 -11.03 20.56 20.82
N ASP A 144 -10.09 19.78 21.38
CA ASP A 144 -8.71 20.24 21.61
C ASP A 144 -7.81 20.23 20.36
N PHE A 145 -8.22 19.63 19.24
CA PHE A 145 -7.40 19.61 18.03
C PHE A 145 -7.39 21.01 17.39
N PRO A 146 -6.24 21.72 17.31
CA PRO A 146 -6.27 23.09 16.80
C PRO A 146 -6.62 23.14 15.31
N ILE A 147 -7.43 24.12 14.92
CA ILE A 147 -7.71 24.46 13.52
C ILE A 147 -6.38 24.79 12.83
N ASP A 148 -6.03 23.99 11.83
CA ASP A 148 -4.84 24.12 11.01
C ASP A 148 -5.20 24.27 9.52
N LEU A 149 -4.21 24.21 8.63
CA LEU A 149 -4.42 24.30 7.18
C LEU A 149 -5.29 23.19 6.57
N HIS A 150 -5.48 22.06 7.26
CA HIS A 150 -6.27 20.93 6.80
C HIS A 150 -7.62 20.82 7.52
N HIS A 151 -7.85 21.63 8.55
CA HIS A 151 -9.13 21.63 9.25
C HIS A 151 -10.27 22.17 8.35
N PRO A 152 -11.51 21.64 8.45
CA PRO A 152 -12.67 22.16 7.73
C PRO A 152 -12.92 23.66 7.98
N LEU A 153 -12.70 24.09 9.22
CA LEU A 153 -12.86 25.50 9.66
C LEU A 153 -11.65 26.41 9.33
N ARG A 154 -10.68 25.98 8.52
CA ARG A 154 -9.46 26.77 8.21
C ARG A 154 -9.74 28.15 7.60
N ASN A 155 -10.90 28.31 6.96
CA ASN A 155 -11.36 29.56 6.34
C ASN A 155 -12.39 30.33 7.17
N HIS A 156 -12.76 29.83 8.36
CA HIS A 156 -13.67 30.53 9.25
C HIS A 156 -13.05 31.89 9.66
N PRO A 157 -13.80 33.01 9.61
CA PRO A 157 -13.27 34.34 9.93
C PRO A 157 -12.60 34.43 11.31
N GLU A 158 -13.10 33.65 12.27
CA GLU A 158 -12.62 33.61 13.66
C GLU A 158 -11.70 32.41 13.96
N ALA A 159 -11.18 31.69 12.96
CA ALA A 159 -10.38 30.47 13.17
C ALA A 159 -9.24 30.64 14.20
N LYS A 160 -8.53 31.77 14.18
CA LYS A 160 -7.47 32.08 15.15
C LYS A 160 -7.99 32.27 16.57
N ALA A 161 -9.14 32.92 16.72
CA ALA A 161 -9.77 33.13 18.03
C ALA A 161 -10.30 31.80 18.59
N LEU A 162 -10.92 30.97 17.74
CA LEU A 162 -11.39 29.63 18.11
C LEU A 162 -10.25 28.71 18.58
N ASN A 163 -9.03 28.91 18.09
CA ASN A 163 -7.85 28.16 18.56
C ASN A 163 -7.41 28.52 19.98
N ALA A 164 -7.82 29.67 20.55
CA ALA A 164 -7.42 30.05 21.90
C ALA A 164 -7.88 29.06 22.98
N GLY A 165 -8.97 28.32 22.72
CA GLY A 165 -9.49 27.28 23.61
C GLY A 165 -8.99 25.87 23.32
N ARG A 166 -8.12 25.65 22.32
CA ARG A 166 -7.71 24.32 21.86
C ARG A 166 -6.29 24.00 22.30
N ASN A 167 -6.09 22.82 22.90
CA ASN A 167 -4.77 22.41 23.38
C ASN A 167 -4.29 21.11 22.75
N VAL A 168 -3.34 21.21 21.82
CA VAL A 168 -2.79 20.04 21.11
C VAL A 168 -2.17 18.99 22.04
N ALA A 169 -1.68 19.37 23.23
CA ALA A 169 -1.13 18.42 24.19
C ALA A 169 -2.22 17.54 24.83
N ASN A 170 -3.43 18.08 25.06
CA ASN A 170 -4.58 17.30 25.51
C ASN A 170 -5.01 16.32 24.42
N TYR A 171 -5.09 16.80 23.17
CA TYR A 171 -5.38 15.94 22.02
C TYR A 171 -4.32 14.83 21.85
N ALA A 172 -3.03 15.13 22.02
CA ALA A 172 -1.97 14.13 21.95
C ALA A 172 -2.11 13.05 23.04
N ALA A 173 -2.59 13.42 24.24
CA ALA A 173 -2.91 12.45 25.29
C ALA A 173 -4.10 11.56 24.91
N TYR A 174 -5.20 12.15 24.43
CA TYR A 174 -6.35 11.41 23.88
C TYR A 174 -5.92 10.41 22.79
N MET A 175 -5.10 10.87 21.83
CA MET A 175 -4.58 10.03 20.76
C MET A 175 -3.77 8.83 21.28
N ARG A 176 -2.92 9.02 22.30
CA ARG A 176 -2.17 7.91 22.91
C ARG A 176 -3.08 6.91 23.60
N GLU A 177 -4.17 7.34 24.23
CA GLU A 177 -5.14 6.42 24.82
C GLU A 177 -5.86 5.60 23.73
N GLN A 178 -6.25 6.22 22.61
CA GLN A 178 -6.81 5.47 21.46
C GLN A 178 -5.82 4.46 20.87
N VAL A 179 -4.55 4.85 20.71
CA VAL A 179 -3.50 3.94 20.24
C VAL A 179 -3.29 2.81 21.24
N ARG A 180 -3.35 3.07 22.55
CA ARG A 180 -3.28 2.04 23.59
C ARG A 180 -4.45 1.06 23.48
N GLU A 181 -5.68 1.54 23.28
CA GLU A 181 -6.85 0.68 23.07
C GLU A 181 -6.65 -0.24 21.86
N LEU A 182 -6.22 0.32 20.73
CA LEU A 182 -6.00 -0.45 19.49
C LEU A 182 -4.91 -1.53 19.66
N LEU A 183 -3.81 -1.19 20.35
CA LEU A 183 -2.67 -2.10 20.49
C LEU A 183 -2.81 -3.09 21.65
N THR A 184 -3.87 -2.99 22.46
CA THR A 184 -4.15 -3.94 23.56
C THR A 184 -5.46 -4.73 23.36
N GLY A 185 -6.46 -4.15 22.69
CA GLY A 185 -7.79 -4.74 22.54
C GLY A 185 -7.97 -5.73 21.40
N PHE A 186 -7.07 -5.73 20.40
CA PHE A 186 -7.27 -6.49 19.15
C PHE A 186 -6.28 -7.64 18.94
N GLY A 187 -5.52 -8.02 19.97
CA GLY A 187 -4.47 -9.05 19.90
C GLY A 187 -3.21 -8.54 19.21
N ARG A 188 -2.54 -9.41 18.43
CA ARG A 188 -1.35 -9.01 17.67
C ARG A 188 -1.73 -8.06 16.52
N VAL A 189 -1.05 -6.91 16.48
CA VAL A 189 -1.10 -5.93 15.39
C VAL A 189 0.28 -5.88 14.75
N ASP A 190 0.35 -6.13 13.44
CA ASP A 190 1.60 -6.23 12.69
C ASP A 190 2.07 -4.87 12.14
N ILE A 191 1.15 -3.95 11.85
CA ILE A 191 1.44 -2.60 11.33
C ILE A 191 0.58 -1.55 12.06
N ILE A 192 1.18 -0.44 12.48
CA ILE A 192 0.45 0.81 12.75
C ILE A 192 0.90 1.88 11.76
N TRP A 193 -0.05 2.39 11.00
CA TRP A 193 0.15 3.26 9.85
C TRP A 193 -0.41 4.64 10.19
N PHE A 194 0.46 5.56 10.63
CA PHE A 194 0.04 6.90 11.04
C PHE A 194 -0.12 7.85 9.85
N ASP A 195 -1.02 8.83 9.97
CA ASP A 195 -1.26 9.78 8.88
C ASP A 195 -1.83 11.13 9.35
N PHE A 196 -1.16 12.26 9.15
CA PHE A 196 0.25 12.45 8.78
C PHE A 196 0.76 13.76 9.36
N SER A 197 2.09 13.91 9.40
CA SER A 197 2.76 15.16 9.74
C SER A 197 2.99 16.04 8.51
N TYR A 198 2.88 17.35 8.69
CA TYR A 198 3.08 18.40 7.68
C TYR A 198 3.79 19.61 8.31
N PRO A 199 5.02 19.43 8.83
CA PRO A 199 5.74 20.50 9.53
C PRO A 199 6.37 21.50 8.56
N GLY A 200 6.83 22.62 9.11
CA GLY A 200 7.70 23.59 8.43
C GLY A 200 6.98 24.82 7.87
N PRO A 201 7.74 25.88 7.55
CA PRO A 201 7.19 27.21 7.22
C PRO A 201 6.43 27.22 5.88
N ALA A 202 6.74 26.29 4.97
CA ALA A 202 6.00 26.13 3.72
C ALA A 202 4.60 25.50 3.92
N ARG A 203 4.30 25.02 5.12
CA ARG A 203 3.02 24.40 5.50
C ARG A 203 2.21 25.32 6.42
N GLU A 204 2.24 26.61 6.13
CA GLU A 204 1.40 27.61 6.80
C GLU A 204 0.27 28.06 5.86
N TYR A 205 -0.94 28.25 6.41
CA TYR A 205 -2.07 28.81 5.68
C TYR A 205 -2.78 29.88 6.51
N ARG A 206 -2.78 31.13 6.05
CA ARG A 206 -3.43 32.27 6.75
C ARG A 206 -2.97 32.45 8.21
N GLY A 207 -1.72 32.11 8.52
CA GLY A 207 -1.18 32.12 9.88
C GLY A 207 -1.63 30.94 10.75
N LEU A 208 -2.20 29.89 10.15
CA LEU A 208 -2.40 28.58 10.79
C LEU A 208 -1.19 27.70 10.48
N PRO A 209 -0.45 27.24 11.50
CA PRO A 209 0.78 26.49 11.29
C PRO A 209 0.52 25.04 10.91
N GLY A 210 1.49 24.43 10.23
CA GLY A 210 1.56 22.99 10.05
C GLY A 210 1.86 22.27 11.37
N LYS A 211 1.72 20.94 11.37
CA LYS A 211 1.90 20.12 12.57
C LYS A 211 2.95 19.03 12.37
N GLY A 212 3.68 18.72 13.42
CA GLY A 212 4.75 17.73 13.40
C GLY A 212 4.94 17.04 14.74
N ARG A 213 6.12 16.47 14.95
CA ARG A 213 6.40 15.61 16.12
C ARG A 213 6.10 16.23 17.48
N ALA A 214 6.29 17.54 17.61
CA ALA A 214 6.08 18.25 18.86
C ALA A 214 4.58 18.31 19.21
N ASP A 215 3.73 18.49 18.20
CA ASP A 215 2.27 18.46 18.34
C ASP A 215 1.79 17.06 18.71
N TRP A 216 2.32 16.04 18.03
CA TRP A 216 1.89 14.65 18.19
C TRP A 216 2.47 13.95 19.41
N GLN A 217 3.57 14.49 19.95
CA GLN A 217 4.48 13.78 20.86
C GLN A 217 4.92 12.44 20.23
N SER A 218 5.39 12.49 18.97
CA SER A 218 5.64 11.31 18.13
C SER A 218 6.57 10.28 18.77
N GLU A 219 7.62 10.72 19.46
CA GLU A 219 8.55 9.83 20.16
C GLU A 219 7.83 9.01 21.24
N ARG A 220 6.92 9.64 22.01
CA ARG A 220 6.10 8.93 23.00
C ARG A 220 5.10 7.97 22.37
N LEU A 221 4.56 8.30 21.19
CA LEU A 221 3.71 7.38 20.43
C LEU A 221 4.48 6.14 19.98
N VAL A 222 5.71 6.32 19.49
CA VAL A 222 6.58 5.20 19.11
C VAL A 222 6.94 4.36 20.34
N GLU A 223 7.35 4.99 21.44
CA GLU A 223 7.64 4.29 22.71
C GLU A 223 6.46 3.45 23.17
N LEU A 224 5.25 4.04 23.21
CA LEU A 224 4.02 3.34 23.56
C LEU A 224 3.75 2.15 22.63
N ALA A 225 3.83 2.36 21.32
CA ALA A 225 3.56 1.30 20.35
C ALA A 225 4.56 0.14 20.50
N ARG A 226 5.83 0.44 20.79
CA ARG A 226 6.88 -0.56 20.98
C ARG A 226 6.84 -1.25 22.34
N GLU A 227 6.38 -0.58 23.38
CA GLU A 227 6.12 -1.18 24.68
C GLU A 227 5.02 -2.23 24.56
N LEU A 228 3.93 -1.91 23.88
CA LEU A 228 2.76 -2.78 23.74
C LEU A 228 2.94 -3.87 22.69
N GLN A 229 3.59 -3.55 21.56
CA GLN A 229 3.79 -4.45 20.42
C GLN A 229 5.23 -4.32 19.89
N PRO A 230 6.23 -5.00 20.50
CA PRO A 230 7.65 -4.82 20.19
C PRO A 230 8.04 -5.04 18.71
N GLU A 231 7.30 -5.91 18.00
CA GLU A 231 7.53 -6.26 16.60
C GLU A 231 6.71 -5.43 15.59
N ILE A 232 5.93 -4.44 16.04
CA ILE A 232 5.04 -3.67 15.14
C ILE A 232 5.83 -2.89 14.09
N ILE A 233 5.33 -2.80 12.87
CA ILE A 233 5.88 -1.91 11.84
C ILE A 233 5.23 -0.54 11.96
N ILE A 234 6.04 0.53 11.98
CA ILE A 234 5.60 1.92 12.02
C ILE A 234 6.10 2.66 10.76
N ASN A 235 5.21 3.38 10.09
CA ASN A 235 5.54 4.15 8.88
C ASN A 235 6.28 5.46 9.16
N ASN A 236 6.70 6.15 8.10
CA ASN A 236 7.53 7.35 8.15
C ASN A 236 6.74 8.67 8.29
N ARG A 237 5.47 8.64 8.71
CA ARG A 237 4.58 9.82 8.68
C ARG A 237 4.47 10.57 10.01
N LEU A 238 5.26 10.17 11.02
CA LEU A 238 5.29 10.79 12.35
C LEU A 238 6.23 12.00 12.48
N ASP A 239 6.98 12.37 11.43
CA ASP A 239 8.00 13.43 11.49
C ASP A 239 9.05 13.16 12.59
N LEU A 240 9.62 11.95 12.70
CA LEU A 240 10.60 11.66 13.76
C LEU A 240 11.89 12.51 13.67
N PRO A 241 12.66 12.66 14.77
CA PRO A 241 14.00 13.24 14.79
C PRO A 241 14.88 12.88 13.59
N PRO A 242 15.53 13.86 12.93
CA PRO A 242 16.57 13.57 11.93
C PRO A 242 17.55 12.54 12.47
N GLY A 243 17.89 11.55 11.65
CA GLY A 243 18.72 10.41 12.05
C GLY A 243 17.93 9.21 12.61
N THR A 244 16.63 9.36 12.88
CA THR A 244 15.75 8.23 13.22
C THR A 244 15.20 7.60 11.94
N LEU A 245 15.52 6.34 11.69
CA LEU A 245 14.96 5.60 10.56
C LEU A 245 13.58 5.05 10.91
N PRO A 246 12.55 5.25 10.06
CA PRO A 246 11.27 4.57 10.20
C PRO A 246 11.41 3.09 9.82
N ASP A 247 10.46 2.25 10.22
CA ASP A 247 10.49 0.85 9.78
C ASP A 247 10.19 0.72 8.30
N ILE A 248 9.25 1.52 7.80
CA ILE A 248 8.89 1.58 6.38
C ILE A 248 8.74 3.03 5.91
N THR A 249 9.05 3.27 4.64
CA THR A 249 8.68 4.51 3.93
C THR A 249 7.48 4.30 3.02
N THR A 250 6.64 5.33 2.85
CA THR A 250 5.34 5.17 2.17
C THR A 250 5.16 6.11 0.98
N PRO A 251 5.79 5.86 -0.19
CA PRO A 251 5.41 6.52 -1.44
C PRO A 251 3.89 6.40 -1.69
N GLU A 252 3.28 7.45 -2.22
CA GLU A 252 1.82 7.52 -2.37
C GLU A 252 1.43 7.93 -3.79
N GLN A 253 0.57 7.14 -4.46
CA GLN A 253 0.02 7.45 -5.79
C GLN A 253 1.06 7.66 -6.91
N TYR A 254 2.29 7.19 -6.72
CA TYR A 254 3.30 7.09 -7.79
C TYR A 254 4.20 5.86 -7.61
N THR A 255 4.85 5.45 -8.69
CA THR A 255 5.87 4.39 -8.67
C THR A 255 7.26 5.03 -8.62
N PRO A 256 8.09 4.76 -7.59
CA PRO A 256 9.47 5.23 -7.58
C PRO A 256 10.24 4.74 -8.81
N ARG A 257 11.15 5.57 -9.35
CA ARG A 257 12.05 5.14 -10.44
C ARG A 257 13.23 4.30 -9.94
N VAL A 258 13.60 4.51 -8.68
CA VAL A 258 14.68 3.82 -7.98
C VAL A 258 14.16 3.43 -6.60
N ALA A 259 14.75 2.40 -6.00
CA ALA A 259 14.39 2.00 -4.64
C ALA A 259 14.59 3.18 -3.67
N PRO A 260 13.59 3.50 -2.83
CA PRO A 260 13.72 4.50 -1.77
C PRO A 260 14.91 4.21 -0.87
N ALA A 261 15.60 5.29 -0.48
CA ALA A 261 16.71 5.27 0.46
C ALA A 261 16.65 6.53 1.33
N LEU A 262 16.99 6.39 2.61
CA LEU A 262 17.11 7.50 3.56
C LEU A 262 18.55 7.58 4.06
N ALA A 263 19.14 8.78 4.04
CA ALA A 263 20.56 8.98 4.41
C ALA A 263 21.52 8.00 3.71
N SER A 264 21.27 7.72 2.43
CA SER A 264 22.00 6.74 1.61
C SER A 264 21.87 5.27 2.05
N GLN A 265 21.03 4.96 3.04
CA GLN A 265 20.73 3.60 3.46
C GLN A 265 19.42 3.13 2.81
N GLY A 266 19.42 1.90 2.30
CA GLY A 266 18.19 1.26 1.82
C GLY A 266 17.19 1.09 2.97
N VAL A 267 15.91 1.28 2.66
CA VAL A 267 14.82 1.17 3.63
C VAL A 267 13.76 0.20 3.12
N LEU A 268 13.03 -0.44 4.03
CA LEU A 268 11.76 -1.06 3.62
C LEU A 268 10.80 0.04 3.19
N TRP A 269 9.96 -0.29 2.22
CA TRP A 269 9.01 0.68 1.71
C TRP A 269 7.79 0.01 1.12
N GLU A 270 6.70 0.76 1.09
CA GLU A 270 5.39 0.33 0.65
C GLU A 270 4.74 1.46 -0.14
N ALA A 271 4.53 1.25 -1.44
CA ALA A 271 3.70 2.16 -2.20
C ALA A 271 2.23 1.91 -1.83
N CYS A 272 1.54 2.96 -1.39
CA CYS A 272 0.09 2.94 -1.25
C CYS A 272 -0.55 3.53 -2.51
N HIS A 273 -1.51 2.81 -3.07
CA HIS A 273 -2.27 3.21 -4.25
C HIS A 273 -3.77 2.96 -4.06
N THR A 274 -4.55 3.75 -4.77
CA THR A 274 -5.99 3.59 -4.94
C THR A 274 -6.29 2.87 -6.25
N PHE A 275 -7.45 2.22 -6.36
CA PHE A 275 -7.91 1.77 -7.68
C PHE A 275 -8.32 2.93 -8.60
N SER A 276 -8.73 4.06 -8.04
CA SER A 276 -9.20 5.25 -8.79
C SER A 276 -8.49 6.52 -8.31
N GLY A 277 -9.18 7.67 -8.26
CA GLY A 277 -8.70 8.94 -7.73
C GLY A 277 -9.06 9.20 -6.26
N SER A 278 -9.64 8.23 -5.54
CA SER A 278 -10.15 8.40 -4.17
C SER A 278 -9.80 7.23 -3.27
N TRP A 279 -9.49 7.50 -1.99
CA TRP A 279 -9.28 6.46 -0.99
C TRP A 279 -10.60 5.97 -0.42
N GLY A 280 -11.41 6.88 0.12
CA GLY A 280 -12.78 6.59 0.53
C GLY A 280 -13.70 6.38 -0.68
N TYR A 281 -14.85 5.76 -0.46
CA TYR A 281 -15.84 5.54 -1.51
C TYR A 281 -16.22 6.86 -2.22
N HIS A 282 -16.06 6.86 -3.53
CA HIS A 282 -16.48 7.94 -4.42
C HIS A 282 -17.30 7.34 -5.56
N ARG A 283 -18.63 7.48 -5.47
CA ARG A 283 -19.56 6.83 -6.41
C ARG A 283 -19.29 7.25 -7.85
N ASP A 284 -19.13 8.56 -8.06
CA ASP A 284 -19.11 9.19 -9.37
C ASP A 284 -17.68 9.35 -9.94
N GLU A 285 -16.65 8.80 -9.28
CA GLU A 285 -15.27 8.80 -9.78
C GLU A 285 -15.06 7.70 -10.83
N ASP A 286 -14.51 8.08 -11.99
CA ASP A 286 -14.37 7.18 -13.14
C ASP A 286 -12.92 6.97 -13.61
N SER A 287 -11.93 7.54 -12.90
CA SER A 287 -10.50 7.37 -13.23
C SER A 287 -9.90 6.01 -12.80
N TRP A 288 -10.65 4.92 -12.94
CA TRP A 288 -10.24 3.59 -12.50
C TRP A 288 -9.07 3.06 -13.32
N LYS A 289 -8.08 2.49 -12.61
CA LYS A 289 -6.89 1.88 -13.21
C LYS A 289 -7.26 0.63 -13.99
N SER A 290 -6.63 0.43 -15.15
CA SER A 290 -6.82 -0.78 -15.95
C SER A 290 -6.24 -2.03 -15.27
N PRO A 291 -6.64 -3.25 -15.68
CA PRO A 291 -6.04 -4.49 -15.22
C PRO A 291 -4.51 -4.51 -15.34
N GLU A 292 -3.96 -4.00 -16.45
CA GLU A 292 -2.51 -3.92 -16.66
C GLU A 292 -1.85 -2.96 -15.68
N GLN A 293 -2.45 -1.79 -15.43
CA GLN A 293 -1.88 -0.81 -14.51
C GLN A 293 -1.75 -1.38 -13.09
N ILE A 294 -2.78 -2.05 -12.58
CA ILE A 294 -2.74 -2.59 -11.21
C ILE A 294 -1.72 -3.73 -11.07
N ILE A 295 -1.57 -4.59 -12.07
CA ILE A 295 -0.55 -5.64 -12.06
C ILE A 295 0.86 -5.06 -12.24
N GLN A 296 1.05 -4.06 -13.10
CA GLN A 296 2.34 -3.38 -13.27
C GLN A 296 2.78 -2.65 -12.00
N LEU A 297 1.86 -2.00 -11.27
CA LEU A 297 2.16 -1.39 -9.97
C LEU A 297 2.74 -2.41 -8.98
N LEU A 298 2.19 -3.63 -8.96
CA LEU A 298 2.68 -4.71 -8.10
C LEU A 298 4.08 -5.15 -8.52
N ILE A 299 4.26 -5.45 -9.82
CA ILE A 299 5.53 -5.93 -10.37
C ILE A 299 6.63 -4.89 -10.18
N ASP A 300 6.36 -3.62 -10.50
CA ASP A 300 7.34 -2.55 -10.40
C ASP A 300 7.75 -2.27 -8.95
N SER A 301 6.78 -2.37 -8.02
CA SER A 301 7.07 -2.30 -6.59
C SER A 301 8.04 -3.42 -6.19
N VAL A 302 7.71 -4.68 -6.47
CA VAL A 302 8.57 -5.83 -6.12
C VAL A 302 9.93 -5.81 -6.80
N ALA A 303 10.00 -5.34 -8.05
CA ALA A 303 11.25 -5.20 -8.79
C ALA A 303 12.18 -4.13 -8.22
N LEU A 304 11.65 -3.20 -7.43
CA LEU A 304 12.41 -2.24 -6.61
C LEU A 304 12.40 -2.63 -5.12
N GLY A 305 11.93 -3.86 -4.85
CA GLY A 305 11.80 -4.47 -3.54
C GLY A 305 10.71 -3.85 -2.66
N GLY A 306 9.92 -2.93 -3.15
CA GLY A 306 8.78 -2.43 -2.39
C GLY A 306 7.69 -3.46 -2.17
N ASN A 307 6.81 -3.08 -1.25
CA ASN A 307 5.48 -3.63 -1.16
C ASN A 307 4.47 -2.72 -1.88
N LEU A 308 3.34 -3.30 -2.28
CA LEU A 308 2.17 -2.57 -2.76
C LEU A 308 1.03 -2.76 -1.77
N LEU A 309 0.48 -1.65 -1.29
CA LEU A 309 -0.74 -1.60 -0.49
C LEU A 309 -1.85 -0.98 -1.34
N MET A 310 -2.74 -1.83 -1.86
CA MET A 310 -3.79 -1.40 -2.79
C MET A 310 -5.11 -1.20 -2.07
N ASN A 311 -5.73 -0.03 -2.27
CA ASN A 311 -6.89 0.41 -1.50
C ASN A 311 -8.24 0.02 -2.09
N VAL A 312 -9.17 -0.33 -1.19
CA VAL A 312 -10.61 -0.44 -1.43
C VAL A 312 -11.34 0.55 -0.52
N GLY A 313 -12.29 1.31 -1.06
CA GLY A 313 -13.22 2.15 -0.31
C GLY A 313 -14.62 1.53 -0.28
N PRO A 314 -15.04 0.86 0.81
CA PRO A 314 -16.36 0.24 0.90
C PRO A 314 -17.48 1.28 0.89
N THR A 315 -18.65 0.90 0.39
CA THR A 315 -19.85 1.76 0.34
C THR A 315 -20.37 2.07 1.75
N GLY A 316 -21.26 3.06 1.86
CA GLY A 316 -21.96 3.36 3.11
C GLY A 316 -22.80 2.20 3.68
N ARG A 317 -23.13 1.19 2.85
CA ARG A 317 -23.85 -0.01 3.28
C ARG A 317 -22.94 -1.17 3.71
N GLY A 318 -21.61 -1.01 3.63
CA GLY A 318 -20.66 -2.06 4.02
C GLY A 318 -20.35 -3.10 2.94
N THR A 319 -20.51 -2.75 1.66
CA THR A 319 -20.12 -3.62 0.52
C THR A 319 -18.94 -3.04 -0.25
N PHE A 320 -18.23 -3.88 -1.00
CA PHE A 320 -17.31 -3.39 -2.04
C PHE A 320 -18.11 -3.03 -3.30
N ASP A 321 -17.75 -1.91 -3.92
CA ASP A 321 -18.27 -1.51 -5.24
C ASP A 321 -17.90 -2.57 -6.30
N ALA A 322 -18.76 -2.79 -7.30
CA ALA A 322 -18.52 -3.76 -8.36
C ALA A 322 -17.18 -3.54 -9.08
N ARG A 323 -16.77 -2.27 -9.28
CA ARG A 323 -15.48 -1.92 -9.89
C ARG A 323 -14.30 -2.35 -9.02
N ALA A 324 -14.43 -2.25 -7.69
CA ALA A 324 -13.41 -2.74 -6.77
C ALA A 324 -13.36 -4.27 -6.75
N ILE A 325 -14.51 -4.93 -6.85
CA ILE A 325 -14.60 -6.40 -6.98
C ILE A 325 -13.88 -6.87 -8.25
N GLU A 326 -14.19 -6.28 -9.41
CA GLU A 326 -13.56 -6.61 -10.69
C GLU A 326 -12.03 -6.39 -10.64
N ALA A 327 -11.58 -5.31 -10.01
CA ALA A 327 -10.14 -5.04 -9.84
C ALA A 327 -9.45 -6.06 -8.92
N LEU A 328 -10.12 -6.54 -7.85
CA LEU A 328 -9.61 -7.62 -7.01
C LEU A 328 -9.59 -8.97 -7.76
N GLU A 329 -10.55 -9.22 -8.65
CA GLU A 329 -10.58 -10.42 -9.48
C GLU A 329 -9.43 -10.47 -10.49
N VAL A 330 -8.97 -9.32 -11.01
CA VAL A 330 -7.73 -9.25 -11.80
C VAL A 330 -6.54 -9.78 -11.00
N TYR A 331 -6.37 -9.34 -9.75
CA TYR A 331 -5.31 -9.88 -8.88
C TYR A 331 -5.52 -11.36 -8.60
N GLN A 332 -6.75 -11.79 -8.30
CA GLN A 332 -7.05 -13.20 -8.04
C GLN A 332 -6.58 -14.08 -9.21
N ASN A 333 -6.98 -13.73 -10.42
CA ASN A 333 -6.69 -14.52 -11.61
C ASN A 333 -5.18 -14.51 -11.92
N TRP A 334 -4.53 -13.34 -11.83
CA TRP A 334 -3.11 -13.23 -12.15
C TRP A 334 -2.21 -13.89 -11.07
N MET A 335 -2.51 -13.68 -9.79
CA MET A 335 -1.75 -14.25 -8.68
C MET A 335 -1.88 -15.78 -8.60
N ALA A 336 -3.03 -16.35 -9.00
CA ALA A 336 -3.25 -17.80 -9.01
C ALA A 336 -2.16 -18.56 -9.79
N VAL A 337 -1.63 -17.95 -10.85
CA VAL A 337 -0.63 -18.58 -11.74
C VAL A 337 0.76 -17.95 -11.65
N ASN A 338 0.87 -16.68 -11.24
CA ASN A 338 2.14 -15.93 -11.23
C ASN A 338 2.70 -15.58 -9.84
N ALA A 339 2.04 -15.97 -8.75
CA ALA A 339 2.44 -15.62 -7.37
C ALA A 339 3.93 -15.86 -7.02
N ARG A 340 4.57 -16.88 -7.63
CA ARG A 340 5.98 -17.20 -7.38
C ARG A 340 6.96 -16.10 -7.83
N ALA A 341 6.54 -15.25 -8.77
CA ALA A 341 7.29 -14.08 -9.23
C ALA A 341 7.15 -12.86 -8.31
N ILE A 342 6.29 -12.94 -7.29
CA ILE A 342 6.00 -11.87 -6.32
C ILE A 342 6.47 -12.29 -4.92
N TYR A 343 5.90 -13.36 -4.36
CA TYR A 343 6.17 -13.71 -2.97
C TYR A 343 7.59 -14.27 -2.77
N GLY A 344 8.32 -13.64 -1.86
CA GLY A 344 9.74 -13.89 -1.64
C GLY A 344 10.63 -13.53 -2.82
N ALA A 345 10.09 -12.94 -3.89
CA ALA A 345 10.86 -12.35 -4.96
C ALA A 345 11.25 -10.90 -4.61
N GLY A 346 12.24 -10.38 -5.31
CA GLY A 346 12.69 -9.01 -5.15
C GLY A 346 13.41 -8.52 -6.40
N PRO A 347 14.24 -7.47 -6.25
CA PRO A 347 15.02 -6.92 -7.34
C PRO A 347 15.99 -7.94 -7.96
N SER A 348 16.23 -7.80 -9.26
CA SER A 348 17.33 -8.45 -9.97
C SER A 348 18.43 -7.43 -10.24
N GLU A 349 19.69 -7.87 -10.17
CA GLU A 349 20.83 -7.05 -10.60
C GLU A 349 20.99 -7.02 -12.13
N LEU A 350 20.28 -7.89 -12.84
CA LEU A 350 20.31 -7.95 -14.29
C LEU A 350 19.46 -6.84 -14.92
N PRO A 351 19.94 -6.21 -16.01
CA PRO A 351 19.14 -5.26 -16.75
C PRO A 351 18.02 -5.99 -17.49
N ALA A 352 16.77 -5.56 -17.28
CA ALA A 352 15.64 -6.09 -18.02
C ALA A 352 15.65 -5.59 -19.48
N PRO A 353 15.27 -6.44 -20.45
CA PRO A 353 15.01 -5.99 -21.82
C PRO A 353 13.98 -4.86 -21.87
N ALA A 354 14.01 -4.05 -22.93
CA ALA A 354 13.05 -2.99 -23.14
C ALA A 354 11.61 -3.53 -23.13
N GLY A 355 10.68 -2.80 -22.49
CA GLY A 355 9.29 -3.24 -22.35
C GLY A 355 9.08 -4.42 -21.41
N CYS A 356 10.09 -4.77 -20.59
CA CYS A 356 10.01 -5.83 -19.60
C CYS A 356 10.48 -5.36 -18.22
N ARG A 357 10.20 -6.17 -17.20
CA ARG A 357 10.68 -6.00 -15.83
C ARG A 357 11.19 -7.32 -15.27
N TYR A 358 12.20 -7.26 -14.41
CA TYR A 358 12.65 -8.44 -13.67
C TYR A 358 12.22 -8.39 -12.20
N THR A 359 11.78 -9.55 -11.72
CA THR A 359 11.90 -9.91 -10.31
C THR A 359 12.75 -11.18 -10.20
N GLN A 360 13.37 -11.42 -9.05
CA GLN A 360 14.23 -12.58 -8.85
C GLN A 360 14.02 -13.21 -7.47
N ARG A 361 14.11 -14.54 -7.42
CA ARG A 361 14.10 -15.33 -6.19
C ARG A 361 15.13 -16.46 -6.29
N GLY A 362 16.27 -16.31 -5.62
CA GLY A 362 17.38 -17.25 -5.74
C GLY A 362 17.84 -17.39 -7.19
N ASN A 363 17.90 -18.62 -7.70
CA ASN A 363 18.25 -18.90 -9.09
C ASN A 363 17.08 -18.79 -10.09
N ARG A 364 15.91 -18.29 -9.66
CA ARG A 364 14.73 -18.11 -10.52
C ARG A 364 14.60 -16.64 -10.89
N LEU A 365 14.80 -16.33 -12.16
CA LEU A 365 14.62 -15.00 -12.72
C LEU A 365 13.27 -14.94 -13.44
N TYR A 366 12.42 -13.98 -13.09
CA TYR A 366 11.09 -13.82 -13.67
C TYR A 366 11.06 -12.59 -14.56
N LEU A 367 10.92 -12.81 -15.87
CA LEU A 367 10.76 -11.77 -16.88
C LEU A 367 9.27 -11.45 -17.06
N HIS A 368 8.84 -10.30 -16.58
CA HIS A 368 7.50 -9.77 -16.77
C HIS A 368 7.45 -8.98 -18.08
N VAL A 369 6.60 -9.38 -19.01
CA VAL A 369 6.58 -8.82 -20.37
C VAL A 369 5.43 -7.82 -20.51
N TYR A 370 5.73 -6.52 -20.43
CA TYR A 370 4.72 -5.46 -20.55
C TYR A 370 4.36 -5.21 -22.03
N ASN A 371 5.36 -5.25 -22.91
CA ASN A 371 5.19 -5.09 -24.34
C ASN A 371 5.45 -6.42 -25.05
N TRP A 372 4.38 -7.10 -25.46
CA TRP A 372 4.50 -8.37 -26.17
C TRP A 372 5.16 -8.18 -27.53
N PRO A 373 6.28 -8.87 -27.84
CA PRO A 373 7.00 -8.68 -29.09
C PRO A 373 6.44 -9.55 -30.21
N TYR A 374 6.89 -9.27 -31.44
CA TYR A 374 6.77 -10.24 -32.52
C TYR A 374 7.85 -11.31 -32.39
N ARG A 375 7.45 -12.47 -31.88
CA ARG A 375 8.20 -13.74 -31.80
C ARG A 375 9.47 -13.79 -30.97
N HIS A 376 10.18 -12.69 -30.69
CA HIS A 376 11.49 -12.78 -30.03
C HIS A 376 11.69 -11.74 -28.92
N ILE A 377 12.33 -12.17 -27.83
CA ILE A 377 12.96 -11.29 -26.84
C ILE A 377 14.45 -11.57 -26.83
N HIS A 378 15.27 -10.52 -26.89
CA HIS A 378 16.71 -10.61 -26.70
C HIS A 378 17.08 -10.29 -25.25
N ILE A 379 17.89 -11.16 -24.64
CA ILE A 379 18.37 -11.00 -23.27
C ILE A 379 19.89 -11.06 -23.25
N GLU A 380 20.51 -10.04 -22.68
CA GLU A 380 21.96 -9.92 -22.57
C GLU A 380 22.46 -10.49 -21.24
N GLY A 381 23.70 -11.00 -21.23
CA GLY A 381 24.44 -11.30 -19.99
C GLY A 381 24.01 -12.57 -19.24
N ILE A 382 23.19 -13.43 -19.86
CA ILE A 382 22.73 -14.69 -19.23
C ILE A 382 22.92 -15.96 -20.08
N ALA A 383 23.51 -15.89 -21.28
CA ALA A 383 23.60 -17.04 -22.19
C ALA A 383 24.15 -18.31 -21.56
N ASP A 384 25.29 -18.22 -20.86
CA ASP A 384 25.90 -19.40 -20.23
C ASP A 384 25.25 -19.81 -18.91
N ARG A 385 24.31 -19.00 -18.41
CA ARG A 385 23.67 -19.15 -17.11
C ARG A 385 22.30 -19.81 -17.18
N ILE A 386 21.68 -19.97 -18.35
CA ILE A 386 20.33 -20.56 -18.46
C ILE A 386 20.39 -22.09 -18.32
N ALA A 387 19.58 -22.63 -17.42
CA ALA A 387 19.30 -24.05 -17.29
C ALA A 387 17.97 -24.46 -17.93
N TYR A 388 16.94 -23.61 -17.83
CA TYR A 388 15.60 -23.87 -18.36
C TYR A 388 14.80 -22.58 -18.53
N VAL A 389 13.86 -22.53 -19.49
CA VAL A 389 12.97 -21.38 -19.71
C VAL A 389 11.54 -21.88 -19.95
N GLN A 390 10.58 -21.27 -19.27
CA GLN A 390 9.16 -21.62 -19.41
C GLN A 390 8.24 -20.42 -19.21
N PHE A 391 7.02 -20.51 -19.72
CA PHE A 391 5.93 -19.66 -19.24
C PHE A 391 5.58 -20.02 -17.80
N LEU A 392 5.43 -19.01 -16.94
CA LEU A 392 5.16 -19.26 -15.52
C LEU A 392 3.74 -19.79 -15.29
N HIS A 393 2.79 -19.41 -16.14
CA HIS A 393 1.37 -19.66 -15.93
C HIS A 393 0.92 -21.09 -16.25
N ASP A 394 1.62 -21.78 -17.15
CA ASP A 394 1.27 -23.14 -17.59
C ASP A 394 2.47 -24.12 -17.64
N ALA A 395 3.68 -23.64 -17.32
CA ALA A 395 4.93 -24.40 -17.37
C ALA A 395 5.28 -24.94 -18.76
N SER A 396 4.76 -24.34 -19.84
CA SER A 396 5.18 -24.70 -21.19
C SER A 396 6.59 -24.17 -21.48
N GLU A 397 7.41 -25.03 -22.06
CA GLU A 397 8.78 -24.71 -22.44
C GLU A 397 8.82 -23.59 -23.49
N ILE A 398 9.76 -22.66 -23.31
CA ILE A 398 10.08 -21.63 -24.30
C ILE A 398 11.42 -22.01 -24.90
N HIS A 399 11.46 -22.23 -26.21
CA HIS A 399 12.72 -22.47 -26.91
C HIS A 399 13.60 -21.22 -26.86
N TRP A 400 14.91 -21.41 -26.67
CA TRP A 400 15.87 -20.31 -26.71
C TRP A 400 17.11 -20.69 -27.53
N VAL A 401 17.67 -19.69 -28.19
CA VAL A 401 18.88 -19.85 -29.00
C VAL A 401 19.96 -18.93 -28.45
N THR A 402 21.14 -19.50 -28.19
CA THR A 402 22.37 -18.75 -27.95
C THR A 402 23.12 -18.65 -29.28
N HIS A 403 23.35 -17.45 -29.79
CA HIS A 403 24.10 -17.32 -31.05
C HIS A 403 25.57 -17.71 -30.87
N THR A 404 25.98 -18.76 -31.58
CA THR A 404 27.37 -19.09 -31.87
C THR A 404 27.73 -18.58 -33.28
N ARG A 405 28.99 -18.22 -33.54
CA ARG A 405 29.49 -17.49 -34.74
C ARG A 405 29.11 -18.06 -36.13
N ASP A 406 28.48 -19.22 -36.23
CA ASP A 406 28.30 -19.99 -37.48
C ASP A 406 26.84 -20.15 -37.94
N VAL A 407 25.97 -19.15 -37.74
CA VAL A 407 24.59 -19.21 -38.27
C VAL A 407 24.43 -18.20 -39.41
N ASP A 408 24.24 -18.73 -40.63
CA ASP A 408 23.97 -17.98 -41.87
C ASP A 408 22.65 -17.19 -41.73
N PRO A 409 22.71 -15.86 -41.60
CA PRO A 409 21.53 -15.03 -41.50
C PRO A 409 21.19 -14.61 -42.92
N ASN A 410 20.24 -15.26 -43.58
CA ASN A 410 19.76 -14.83 -44.92
C ASN A 410 19.23 -13.36 -44.97
N VAL A 411 19.40 -12.55 -43.92
CA VAL A 411 19.11 -11.10 -43.85
C VAL A 411 20.17 -10.25 -43.10
N GLY A 412 21.36 -10.77 -42.77
CA GLY A 412 22.50 -9.91 -42.39
C GLY A 412 22.39 -9.07 -41.10
N VAL A 413 21.74 -9.58 -40.04
CA VAL A 413 21.81 -8.95 -38.70
C VAL A 413 22.71 -9.80 -37.81
N MET A 414 23.88 -9.29 -37.45
CA MET A 414 24.74 -9.91 -36.44
C MET A 414 24.14 -9.67 -35.07
N VAL A 415 23.68 -10.72 -34.38
CA VAL A 415 23.38 -10.64 -32.96
C VAL A 415 24.69 -10.80 -32.18
N PRO A 416 25.03 -9.86 -31.28
CA PRO A 416 26.25 -9.95 -30.47
C PRO A 416 26.40 -11.28 -29.72
N GLU A 417 27.65 -11.73 -29.59
CA GLU A 417 28.04 -12.89 -28.79
C GLU A 417 27.57 -12.70 -27.32
N GLY A 418 26.91 -13.72 -26.74
CA GLY A 418 26.38 -13.67 -25.38
C GLY A 418 24.91 -13.20 -25.23
N ILE A 419 24.21 -12.91 -26.33
CA ILE A 419 22.75 -12.68 -26.32
C ILE A 419 21.98 -13.99 -26.42
N VAL A 420 20.94 -14.12 -25.61
CA VAL A 420 19.93 -15.16 -25.70
C VAL A 420 18.71 -14.63 -26.43
N MET A 421 18.23 -15.37 -27.42
CA MET A 421 16.96 -15.12 -28.07
C MET A 421 15.91 -16.10 -27.54
N LEU A 422 14.87 -15.61 -26.87
CA LEU A 422 13.70 -16.40 -26.50
C LEU A 422 12.69 -16.40 -27.65
N GLU A 423 12.21 -17.57 -28.07
CA GLU A 423 11.20 -17.71 -29.11
C GLU A 423 9.78 -17.78 -28.50
N LEU A 424 8.97 -16.76 -28.79
CA LEU A 424 7.64 -16.57 -28.25
C LEU A 424 6.55 -16.80 -29.31
N PRO A 425 5.32 -17.18 -28.90
CA PRO A 425 4.18 -17.21 -29.81
C PRO A 425 3.82 -15.80 -30.29
N VAL A 426 3.31 -15.70 -31.52
CA VAL A 426 2.80 -14.44 -32.09
C VAL A 426 1.65 -13.89 -31.24
N ARG A 427 0.74 -14.77 -30.80
CA ARG A 427 -0.35 -14.40 -29.91
C ARG A 427 0.15 -14.37 -28.47
N ARG A 428 -0.04 -13.23 -27.80
CA ARG A 428 0.19 -13.09 -26.37
C ARG A 428 -0.65 -14.12 -25.58
N PRO A 429 -0.08 -14.81 -24.58
CA PRO A 429 -0.86 -15.64 -23.66
C PRO A 429 -2.01 -14.86 -23.01
N ASP A 430 -3.10 -15.54 -22.69
CA ASP A 430 -4.30 -14.93 -22.12
C ASP A 430 -4.17 -14.74 -20.61
N VAL A 431 -3.19 -13.92 -20.23
CA VAL A 431 -2.93 -13.46 -18.87
C VAL A 431 -2.61 -11.96 -18.92
N THR A 432 -3.03 -11.20 -17.91
CA THR A 432 -2.92 -9.72 -17.90
C THR A 432 -1.50 -9.23 -18.19
N VAL A 433 -0.51 -9.79 -17.49
CA VAL A 433 0.92 -9.62 -17.79
C VAL A 433 1.57 -11.00 -17.87
N PRO A 434 2.02 -11.47 -19.05
CA PRO A 434 2.75 -12.72 -19.16
C PRO A 434 4.08 -12.68 -18.42
N VAL A 435 4.38 -13.79 -17.74
CA VAL A 435 5.64 -13.97 -17.00
C VAL A 435 6.37 -15.18 -17.56
N ILE A 436 7.65 -15.00 -17.86
CA ILE A 436 8.57 -16.06 -18.26
C ILE A 436 9.49 -16.35 -17.07
N GLU A 437 9.54 -17.60 -16.65
CA GLU A 437 10.49 -18.07 -15.64
C GLU A 437 11.75 -18.60 -16.33
N ILE A 438 12.89 -17.99 -16.00
CA ILE A 438 14.22 -18.41 -16.43
C ILE A 438 14.92 -19.02 -15.21
N VAL A 439 15.20 -20.32 -15.28
CA VAL A 439 15.97 -21.04 -14.27
C VAL A 439 17.45 -20.86 -14.58
N LEU A 440 18.19 -20.27 -13.64
CA LEU A 440 19.63 -20.07 -13.76
C LEU A 440 20.38 -21.27 -13.19
N LYS A 441 21.51 -21.63 -13.82
CA LYS A 441 22.51 -22.56 -13.30
C LYS A 441 23.04 -22.05 -11.96
N ALA A 442 23.37 -22.99 -11.07
CA ALA A 442 23.92 -22.72 -9.75
C ALA A 442 25.32 -22.10 -9.81
#